data_AF-F2AY19-F1
#
_entry.id   AF-F2AY19-F1
#
_cell.length_a   1.000
_cell.length_b   1.000
_cell.length_c   1.000
_cell.angle_alpha   90.00
_cell.angle_beta   90.00
_cell.angle_gamma   90.00
#
_symmetry.space_group_name_H-M   'P 1'
#
loop_
_entity.id
_entity.type
_entity.pdbx_description
1 polymer ?
#
loop_
_entity_poly.entity_id
_entity_poly.type
_entity_poly.pdbx_seq_one_letter_code
_entity_poly.pdbx_strand_id
1 'polypeptide(L)'
;MDDVKLGATMASLPTGSAWAVEFMMTTILMWVVLGVSTGAKEKSITAGLAVGATIAMEAFVAGPLTKASMNPARSLGPAVMSSHYNLLWLYLTAPIVGAIAGGCLYRFVRGNDELDTEEGSMAKKISAVVLFAFLIGACGSTSTAEEGSSLLRPNDRVAVIGGTFVERMQPRDELEAALQTKRPDWKLSIRNLGWSGDTVSAIARKRFDNIEAGRDRRLADIDAADPTVALIWYGQSEAGKFSEDSERIQADLMRLVDDLQQRQTRVILLTPVAMPGDRRPNYESGLEAFEQMLRNVARAQSLALVELNWKPSDQQLTDDRMLPNNVGYRELAQLLATALLNESVTDDDATSNLAATRELTEIPERELLLEAIARKNEFFFHRYRPQNETYLFLFRKHEQGNNAVEIEQFDPIIQEADQAIWDVAGRQ
;
A
#
# COMPACT_ATOMS: atom_id res chain seq x y z
N MET A 1 -13.64 14.33 33.12
CA MET A 1 -12.98 13.18 33.74
C MET A 1 -12.29 12.48 32.62
N ASP A 2 -10.97 12.62 32.55
CA ASP A 2 -10.15 12.00 31.52
C ASP A 2 -10.36 10.48 31.54
N ASP A 3 -10.50 9.90 30.37
CA ASP A 3 -10.79 8.49 30.16
C ASP A 3 -9.56 7.65 30.56
N VAL A 4 -9.40 7.38 31.87
CA VAL A 4 -8.24 6.67 32.40
C VAL A 4 -8.32 5.20 31.97
N LYS A 5 -7.67 4.90 30.84
CA LYS A 5 -7.52 3.54 30.30
C LYS A 5 -6.47 2.80 31.12
N LEU A 6 -6.87 2.26 32.28
CA LEU A 6 -6.08 1.52 33.27
C LEU A 6 -5.55 0.15 32.74
N GLY A 7 -4.91 0.11 31.58
CA GLY A 7 -4.42 -1.12 30.95
C GLY A 7 -5.52 -1.99 30.33
N ALA A 8 -6.66 -1.40 29.97
CA ALA A 8 -7.75 -2.11 29.29
C ALA A 8 -7.28 -2.70 27.94
N THR A 9 -7.63 -3.95 27.68
CA THR A 9 -7.32 -4.62 26.41
C THR A 9 -8.29 -4.15 25.34
N MET A 10 -7.84 -3.22 24.51
CA MET A 10 -8.57 -2.72 23.35
C MET A 10 -7.94 -3.29 22.08
N ALA A 11 -8.76 -3.82 21.17
CA ALA A 11 -8.29 -4.24 19.85
C ALA A 11 -8.26 -3.04 18.91
N SER A 12 -7.20 -2.94 18.11
CA SER A 12 -7.09 -2.01 16.96
C SER A 12 -7.57 -2.67 15.65
N LEU A 13 -7.86 -3.97 15.69
CA LEU A 13 -8.32 -4.80 14.57
C LEU A 13 -9.84 -5.01 14.60
N PRO A 14 -10.47 -5.31 13.44
CA PRO A 14 -11.84 -5.81 13.37
C PRO A 14 -12.07 -6.98 14.33
N THR A 15 -13.28 -7.08 14.89
CA THR A 15 -13.61 -8.02 15.97
C THR A 15 -13.25 -9.49 15.65
N GLY A 16 -13.45 -9.92 14.41
CA GLY A 16 -13.12 -11.30 13.98
C GLY A 16 -11.61 -11.58 13.93
N SER A 17 -10.82 -10.64 13.41
CA SER A 17 -9.36 -10.80 13.33
C SER A 17 -8.70 -10.64 14.69
N ALA A 18 -9.20 -9.73 15.54
CA ALA A 18 -8.78 -9.63 16.93
C ALA A 18 -9.03 -10.93 17.72
N TRP A 19 -10.18 -11.58 17.49
CA TRP A 19 -10.51 -12.86 18.12
C TRP A 19 -9.56 -13.97 17.64
N ALA A 20 -9.27 -14.03 16.34
CA ALA A 20 -8.35 -15.01 15.77
C ALA A 20 -6.92 -14.86 16.31
N VAL A 21 -6.43 -13.63 16.44
CA VAL A 21 -5.10 -13.34 17.01
C VAL A 21 -5.01 -13.81 18.46
N GLU A 22 -5.99 -13.47 19.31
CA GLU A 22 -6.03 -13.92 20.72
C GLU A 22 -6.19 -15.45 20.87
N PHE A 23 -6.98 -16.07 20.00
CA PHE A 23 -7.12 -17.53 19.92
C PHE A 23 -5.77 -18.20 19.58
N MET A 24 -5.09 -17.70 18.54
CA MET A 24 -3.85 -18.30 18.04
C MET A 24 -2.71 -18.16 19.05
N MET A 25 -2.52 -16.98 19.64
CA MET A 25 -1.50 -16.79 20.68
C MET A 25 -1.75 -17.71 21.87
N THR A 26 -2.99 -17.79 22.37
CA THR A 26 -3.26 -18.63 23.53
C THR A 26 -3.08 -20.13 23.20
N THR A 27 -3.33 -20.53 21.95
CA THR A 27 -3.03 -21.88 21.45
C THR A 27 -1.53 -22.18 21.51
N ILE A 28 -0.69 -21.25 21.03
CA ILE A 28 0.77 -21.37 21.03
C ILE A 28 1.30 -21.40 22.45
N LEU A 29 0.90 -20.44 23.28
CA LEU A 29 1.28 -20.36 24.68
C LEU A 29 0.96 -21.65 25.43
N MET A 30 -0.26 -22.19 25.29
CA MET A 30 -0.60 -23.45 25.97
C MET A 30 0.15 -24.66 25.43
N TRP A 31 0.42 -24.72 24.12
CA TRP A 31 1.23 -25.80 23.56
C TRP A 31 2.66 -25.79 24.14
N VAL A 32 3.29 -24.62 24.23
CA VAL A 32 4.62 -24.46 24.84
C VAL A 32 4.59 -24.83 26.33
N VAL A 33 3.63 -24.29 27.09
CA VAL A 33 3.48 -24.58 28.53
C VAL A 33 3.35 -26.07 28.78
N LEU A 34 2.54 -26.78 27.99
CA LEU A 34 2.38 -28.23 28.13
C LEU A 34 3.65 -28.98 27.71
N GLY A 35 4.33 -28.55 26.65
CA GLY A 35 5.57 -29.15 26.18
C GLY A 35 6.71 -29.06 27.20
N VAL A 36 6.83 -27.94 27.91
CA VAL A 36 7.90 -27.75 28.92
C VAL A 36 7.53 -28.29 30.30
N SER A 37 6.24 -28.44 30.62
CA SER A 37 5.78 -28.93 31.93
C SER A 37 5.69 -30.46 32.02
N THR A 38 5.71 -31.18 30.89
CA THR A 38 5.49 -32.63 30.87
C THR A 38 6.70 -33.39 30.34
N GLY A 39 7.80 -33.37 31.11
CA GLY A 39 9.02 -34.15 30.86
C GLY A 39 9.80 -34.35 32.15
N ALA A 40 10.15 -35.59 32.48
CA ALA A 40 10.82 -35.93 33.73
C ALA A 40 12.22 -35.30 33.81
N LYS A 41 12.52 -34.72 34.99
CA LYS A 41 13.75 -34.06 35.44
C LYS A 41 13.91 -32.59 35.03
N GLU A 42 13.51 -31.78 36.00
CA GLU A 42 13.70 -30.34 36.13
C GLU A 42 15.04 -29.81 35.61
N LYS A 43 14.94 -28.76 34.79
CA LYS A 43 15.59 -27.49 35.11
C LYS A 43 14.48 -26.44 35.13
N SER A 44 13.94 -26.13 36.32
CA SER A 44 12.80 -25.20 36.46
C SER A 44 13.06 -23.84 35.79
N ILE A 45 14.34 -23.44 35.75
CA ILE A 45 14.82 -22.22 35.08
C ILE A 45 14.55 -22.26 33.57
N THR A 46 14.79 -23.37 32.87
CA THR A 46 14.60 -23.43 31.41
C THR A 46 13.13 -23.46 31.02
N ALA A 47 12.27 -24.07 31.85
CA ALA A 47 10.82 -24.04 31.64
C ALA A 47 10.26 -22.61 31.84
N GLY A 48 10.67 -21.92 32.90
CA GLY A 48 10.30 -20.53 33.14
C GLY A 48 10.80 -19.58 32.04
N LEU A 49 12.04 -19.78 31.57
CA LEU A 49 12.61 -18.99 30.47
C LEU A 49 11.87 -19.20 29.15
N ALA A 50 11.52 -20.45 28.81
CA ALA A 50 10.79 -20.75 27.60
C ALA A 50 9.39 -20.12 27.60
N VAL A 51 8.63 -20.27 28.69
CA VAL A 51 7.30 -19.65 28.83
C VAL A 51 7.40 -18.12 28.82
N GLY A 52 8.36 -17.55 29.55
CA GLY A 52 8.60 -16.10 29.56
C GLY A 52 8.98 -15.53 28.20
N ALA A 53 9.83 -16.24 27.45
CA ALA A 53 10.22 -15.85 26.10
C ALA A 53 9.04 -15.91 25.11
N THR A 54 8.19 -16.93 25.22
CA THR A 54 6.95 -17.03 24.43
C THR A 54 6.02 -15.85 24.70
N ILE A 55 5.74 -15.54 25.96
CA ILE A 55 4.90 -14.40 26.33
C ILE A 55 5.50 -13.08 25.83
N ALA A 56 6.82 -12.89 25.95
CA ALA A 56 7.50 -11.68 25.48
C ALA A 56 7.40 -11.53 23.95
N MET A 57 7.59 -12.62 23.20
CA MET A 57 7.45 -12.65 21.75
C MET A 57 6.00 -12.34 21.32
N GLU A 58 5.02 -12.99 21.94
CA GLU A 58 3.60 -12.75 21.67
C GLU A 58 3.19 -11.32 22.02
N ALA A 59 3.71 -10.76 23.11
CA ALA A 59 3.47 -9.37 23.48
C ALA A 59 4.10 -8.37 22.49
N PHE A 60 5.26 -8.69 21.91
CA PHE A 60 5.88 -7.85 20.88
C PHE A 60 5.06 -7.85 19.58
N VAL A 61 4.57 -9.02 19.16
CA VAL A 61 3.80 -9.17 17.91
C VAL A 61 2.37 -8.64 18.05
N ALA A 62 1.65 -9.04 19.09
CA ALA A 62 0.23 -8.70 19.24
C ALA A 62 -0.05 -7.53 20.18
N GLY A 63 0.96 -7.00 20.86
CA GLY A 63 0.82 -5.78 21.68
C GLY A 63 0.22 -4.60 20.90
N PRO A 64 0.67 -4.32 19.66
CA PRO A 64 0.06 -3.31 18.80
C PRO A 64 -1.35 -3.67 18.28
N LEU A 65 -1.69 -4.97 18.22
CA LEU A 65 -2.89 -5.49 17.57
C LEU A 65 -4.09 -5.66 18.53
N THR A 66 -3.89 -6.37 19.65
CA THR A 66 -4.95 -6.75 20.60
C THR A 66 -4.57 -6.46 22.05
N LYS A 67 -3.44 -5.80 22.29
CA LYS A 67 -2.81 -5.65 23.63
C LYS A 67 -2.41 -6.98 24.28
N ALA A 68 -2.43 -8.05 23.48
CA ALA A 68 -1.87 -9.36 23.77
C ALA A 68 -2.37 -9.93 25.11
N SER A 69 -3.68 -10.15 25.25
CA SER A 69 -4.30 -10.58 26.51
C SER A 69 -3.84 -11.98 26.93
N MET A 70 -4.07 -12.97 26.05
CA MET A 70 -3.74 -14.39 26.24
C MET A 70 -4.36 -15.05 27.49
N ASN A 71 -5.10 -14.29 28.30
CA ASN A 71 -5.58 -14.70 29.61
C ASN A 71 -6.86 -13.91 29.96
N PRO A 72 -8.02 -14.58 30.09
CA PRO A 72 -9.28 -13.93 30.43
C PRO A 72 -9.22 -13.08 31.71
N ALA A 73 -8.46 -13.54 32.72
CA ALA A 73 -8.30 -12.82 33.98
C ALA A 73 -7.52 -11.50 33.83
N ARG A 74 -6.57 -11.44 32.88
CA ARG A 74 -5.80 -10.24 32.57
C ARG A 74 -6.67 -9.14 31.95
N SER A 75 -7.67 -9.52 31.16
CA SER A 75 -8.62 -8.57 30.56
C SER A 75 -9.76 -8.19 31.50
N LEU A 76 -10.21 -9.13 32.34
CA LEU A 76 -11.35 -8.90 33.22
C LEU A 76 -11.07 -7.86 34.32
N GLY A 77 -9.89 -7.90 34.96
CA GLY A 77 -9.53 -6.97 36.03
C GLY A 77 -9.60 -5.49 35.63
N PRO A 78 -8.88 -5.07 34.58
CA PRO A 78 -8.96 -3.70 34.05
C PRO A 78 -10.35 -3.32 33.56
N ALA A 79 -11.11 -4.26 32.97
CA ALA A 79 -12.45 -3.98 32.46
C ALA A 79 -13.44 -3.63 33.57
N VAL A 80 -13.40 -4.36 34.69
CA VAL A 80 -14.22 -4.08 35.88
C VAL A 80 -13.83 -2.76 36.53
N MET A 81 -12.54 -2.47 36.67
CA MET A 81 -12.06 -1.23 37.30
C MET A 81 -12.30 0.02 36.46
N SER A 82 -12.24 -0.11 35.14
CA SER A 82 -12.45 1.02 34.21
C SER A 82 -13.88 1.16 33.70
N SER A 83 -14.80 0.25 34.05
CA SER A 83 -16.18 0.18 33.52
C SER A 83 -16.28 0.08 31.99
N HIS A 84 -15.22 -0.43 31.35
CA HIS A 84 -15.12 -0.61 29.90
C HIS A 84 -15.29 -2.09 29.54
N TYR A 85 -16.51 -2.48 29.15
CA TYR A 85 -16.83 -3.86 28.77
C TYR A 85 -16.84 -4.08 27.24
N ASN A 86 -16.56 -3.04 26.47
CA ASN A 86 -16.55 -3.12 25.02
C ASN A 86 -15.46 -4.10 24.57
N LEU A 87 -15.84 -5.14 23.82
CA LEU A 87 -15.00 -6.27 23.40
C LEU A 87 -14.54 -7.23 24.50
N LEU A 88 -14.98 -7.12 25.76
CA LEU A 88 -14.55 -8.04 26.84
C LEU A 88 -14.87 -9.51 26.51
N TRP A 89 -16.01 -9.76 25.88
CA TRP A 89 -16.43 -11.11 25.49
C TRP A 89 -15.41 -11.81 24.57
N LEU A 90 -14.69 -11.04 23.73
CA LEU A 90 -13.66 -11.56 22.85
C LEU A 90 -12.49 -12.12 23.67
N TYR A 91 -12.02 -11.35 24.64
CA TYR A 91 -10.92 -11.75 25.52
C TYR A 91 -11.31 -12.81 26.56
N LEU A 92 -12.61 -13.04 26.79
CA LEU A 92 -13.09 -14.18 27.56
C LEU A 92 -13.17 -15.44 26.71
N THR A 93 -13.62 -15.34 25.46
CA THR A 93 -13.89 -16.51 24.61
C THR A 93 -12.64 -17.00 23.87
N ALA A 94 -11.90 -16.11 23.19
CA ALA A 94 -10.77 -16.50 22.34
C ALA A 94 -9.65 -17.23 23.13
N PRO A 95 -9.20 -16.75 24.30
CA PRO A 95 -8.17 -17.45 25.06
C PRO A 95 -8.61 -18.82 25.58
N ILE A 96 -9.88 -18.97 25.99
CA ILE A 96 -10.40 -20.27 26.47
C ILE A 96 -10.39 -21.28 25.33
N VAL A 97 -10.89 -20.90 24.16
CA VAL A 97 -10.94 -21.76 22.98
C VAL A 97 -9.51 -22.09 22.51
N GLY A 98 -8.60 -21.10 22.54
CA GLY A 98 -7.19 -21.30 22.20
C GLY A 98 -6.46 -22.24 23.15
N ALA A 99 -6.68 -22.11 24.46
CA ALA A 99 -6.09 -23.00 25.46
C ALA A 99 -6.54 -24.47 25.26
N ILE A 100 -7.81 -24.69 24.96
CA ILE A 100 -8.35 -26.02 24.64
C ILE A 100 -7.70 -26.56 23.37
N ALA A 101 -7.62 -25.75 22.31
CA ALA A 101 -6.99 -26.14 21.04
C ALA A 101 -5.51 -26.50 21.23
N GLY A 102 -4.75 -25.70 21.99
CA GLY A 102 -3.35 -25.95 22.31
C GLY A 102 -3.15 -27.25 23.09
N GLY A 103 -4.05 -27.54 24.03
CA GLY A 103 -4.07 -28.81 24.76
C GLY A 103 -4.38 -30.02 23.87
N CYS A 104 -5.39 -29.90 23.00
CA CYS A 104 -5.72 -30.93 22.01
C CYS A 104 -4.56 -31.19 21.03
N LEU A 105 -3.95 -30.11 20.52
CA LEU A 105 -2.80 -30.17 19.62
C LEU A 105 -1.61 -30.86 20.31
N TYR A 106 -1.34 -30.49 21.57
CA TYR A 106 -0.28 -31.12 22.35
C TYR A 106 -0.51 -32.64 22.51
N ARG A 107 -1.73 -33.04 22.87
CA ARG A 107 -2.10 -34.46 23.01
C ARG A 107 -2.02 -35.22 21.69
N PHE A 108 -2.41 -34.59 20.59
CA PHE A 108 -2.34 -35.19 19.26
C PHE A 108 -0.88 -35.44 18.84
N VAL A 109 0.00 -34.44 19.02
CA VAL A 109 1.42 -34.56 18.67
C VAL A 109 2.14 -35.60 19.54
N ARG A 110 1.80 -35.65 20.83
CA ARG A 110 2.39 -36.61 21.77
C ARG A 110 1.81 -38.03 21.69
N GLY A 111 0.90 -38.32 20.74
CA GLY A 111 0.14 -39.58 20.66
C GLY A 111 0.88 -40.85 21.17
N ASN A 112 0.23 -41.52 22.13
CA ASN A 112 0.56 -42.73 22.90
C ASN A 112 2.02 -43.25 22.82
N ASP A 113 2.71 -43.14 23.96
CA ASP A 113 4.09 -43.55 24.27
C ASP A 113 4.40 -45.05 24.08
N GLU A 114 4.10 -45.66 22.94
CA GLU A 114 4.63 -46.99 22.60
C GLU A 114 5.21 -46.97 21.17
N LEU A 115 6.55 -47.05 21.12
CA LEU A 115 7.45 -47.20 19.96
C LEU A 115 8.15 -45.91 19.46
N ASP A 116 9.03 -45.33 20.29
CA ASP A 116 9.95 -44.27 19.85
C ASP A 116 11.26 -44.85 19.29
N THR A 117 11.44 -44.78 17.96
CA THR A 117 12.76 -44.71 17.31
C THR A 117 13.17 -43.24 17.11
N GLU A 118 14.47 -42.91 17.22
CA GLU A 118 14.97 -41.52 17.16
C GLU A 118 14.49 -40.72 15.93
N GLU A 119 14.30 -41.38 14.79
CA GLU A 119 13.79 -40.76 13.55
C GLU A 119 12.34 -40.26 13.67
N GLY A 120 11.47 -40.96 14.41
CA GLY A 120 10.06 -40.59 14.59
C GLY A 120 9.89 -39.35 15.47
N SER A 121 10.75 -39.21 16.48
CA SER A 121 10.85 -38.03 17.35
C SER A 121 11.34 -36.80 16.57
N MET A 122 12.29 -36.96 15.64
CA MET A 122 12.75 -35.86 14.79
C MET A 122 11.69 -35.43 13.77
N ALA A 123 10.99 -36.38 13.14
CA ALA A 123 9.91 -36.09 12.19
C ALA A 123 8.73 -35.36 12.84
N LYS A 124 8.32 -35.73 14.07
CA LYS A 124 7.28 -35.00 14.83
C LYS A 124 7.71 -33.57 15.18
N LYS A 125 8.98 -33.35 15.56
CA LYS A 125 9.52 -32.02 15.85
C LYS A 125 9.58 -31.14 14.60
N ILE A 126 10.01 -31.70 13.47
CA ILE A 126 10.04 -31.01 12.17
C ILE A 126 8.62 -30.68 11.73
N SER A 127 7.65 -31.60 11.87
CA SER A 127 6.26 -31.33 11.52
C SER A 127 5.62 -30.24 12.39
N ALA A 128 6.00 -30.13 13.67
CA ALA A 128 5.53 -29.05 14.55
C ALA A 128 6.15 -27.69 14.19
N VAL A 129 7.43 -27.65 13.78
CA VAL A 129 8.10 -26.43 13.27
C VAL A 129 7.55 -26.02 11.90
N VAL A 130 7.19 -26.98 11.05
CA VAL A 130 6.53 -26.73 9.75
C VAL A 130 5.10 -26.23 9.98
N LEU A 131 4.36 -26.78 10.94
CA LEU A 131 3.05 -26.26 11.34
C LEU A 131 3.17 -24.85 11.93
N PHE A 132 4.23 -24.57 12.69
CA PHE A 132 4.57 -23.25 13.23
C PHE A 132 4.85 -22.22 12.13
N ALA A 133 5.60 -22.59 11.09
CA ALA A 133 5.81 -21.75 9.91
C ALA A 133 4.54 -21.56 9.08
N PHE A 134 3.70 -22.59 8.96
CA PHE A 134 2.44 -22.54 8.22
C PHE A 134 1.37 -21.70 8.92
N LEU A 135 1.32 -21.70 10.25
CA LEU A 135 0.35 -20.91 11.03
C LEU A 135 0.73 -19.42 11.11
N ILE A 136 2.03 -19.09 11.14
CA ILE A 136 2.51 -17.71 10.99
C ILE A 136 2.22 -17.21 9.56
N GLY A 137 2.40 -18.07 8.55
CA GLY A 137 2.07 -17.76 7.15
C GLY A 137 0.57 -17.61 6.88
N ALA A 138 -0.28 -18.43 7.50
CA ALA A 138 -1.73 -18.41 7.30
C ALA A 138 -2.44 -17.21 7.96
N CYS A 139 -1.82 -16.54 8.94
CA CYS A 139 -2.34 -15.30 9.51
C CYS A 139 -1.90 -14.04 8.75
N GLY A 140 -1.01 -14.16 7.76
CA GLY A 140 -0.50 -13.05 6.95
C GLY A 140 -1.33 -12.71 5.71
N SER A 141 -2.45 -13.39 5.45
CA SER A 141 -3.18 -13.22 4.18
C SER A 141 -4.69 -13.45 4.32
N THR A 142 -5.33 -12.67 5.17
CA THR A 142 -6.76 -12.36 4.98
C THR A 142 -6.92 -10.86 4.95
N SER A 143 -6.42 -10.24 3.87
CA SER A 143 -6.98 -9.00 3.36
C SER A 143 -8.33 -9.32 2.71
N THR A 144 -9.34 -9.59 3.54
CA THR A 144 -10.70 -9.28 3.11
C THR A 144 -10.74 -7.77 2.98
N ALA A 145 -10.64 -7.28 1.75
CA ALA A 145 -10.94 -5.89 1.43
C ALA A 145 -12.26 -5.54 2.11
N GLU A 146 -12.23 -4.59 3.04
CA GLU A 146 -13.46 -3.97 3.51
C GLU A 146 -14.07 -3.24 2.31
N GLU A 147 -15.10 -3.85 1.71
CA GLU A 147 -16.05 -3.14 0.86
C GLU A 147 -16.52 -1.90 1.64
N GLY A 148 -16.11 -0.71 1.19
CA GLY A 148 -16.44 0.56 1.83
C GLY A 148 -15.27 1.39 2.33
N SER A 149 -14.05 0.84 2.46
CA SER A 149 -12.89 1.61 2.94
C SER A 149 -12.16 2.35 1.81
N SER A 150 -11.79 3.61 2.06
CA SER A 150 -10.95 4.41 1.15
C SER A 150 -9.63 3.72 0.83
N LEU A 151 -9.18 3.78 -0.42
CA LEU A 151 -7.91 3.20 -0.85
C LEU A 151 -6.72 4.03 -0.33
N LEU A 152 -6.90 5.35 -0.23
CA LEU A 152 -5.96 6.26 0.42
C LEU A 152 -6.28 6.44 1.91
N ARG A 153 -5.28 6.90 2.66
CA ARG A 153 -5.31 7.10 4.11
C ARG A 153 -4.67 8.45 4.47
N PRO A 154 -5.00 9.01 5.65
CA PRO A 154 -4.33 10.21 6.14
C PRO A 154 -2.80 10.04 6.19
N ASN A 155 -2.09 11.08 5.76
CA ASN A 155 -0.63 11.21 5.66
C ASN A 155 0.03 10.25 4.66
N ASP A 156 -0.73 9.73 3.70
CA ASP A 156 -0.14 8.95 2.62
C ASP A 156 0.81 9.79 1.77
N ARG A 157 1.95 9.18 1.45
CA ARG A 157 2.90 9.65 0.44
C ARG A 157 2.63 8.84 -0.82
N VAL A 158 1.99 9.48 -1.80
CA VAL A 158 1.45 8.87 -3.00
C VAL A 158 2.45 9.04 -4.14
N ALA A 159 3.01 7.94 -4.66
CA ALA A 159 3.75 7.95 -5.91
C ALA A 159 2.82 7.59 -7.08
N VAL A 160 2.77 8.42 -8.12
CA VAL A 160 2.05 8.10 -9.37
C VAL A 160 3.05 7.70 -10.43
N ILE A 161 3.03 6.43 -10.84
CA ILE A 161 4.02 5.80 -11.71
C ILE A 161 3.36 5.44 -13.04
N GLY A 162 3.93 5.90 -14.14
CA GLY A 162 3.38 5.61 -15.47
C GLY A 162 4.22 6.15 -16.62
N GLY A 163 3.64 6.06 -17.82
CA GLY A 163 4.22 6.57 -19.06
C GLY A 163 3.96 8.07 -19.29
N THR A 164 3.90 8.45 -20.57
CA THR A 164 3.61 9.83 -21.01
C THR A 164 2.31 10.39 -20.43
N PHE A 165 1.28 9.55 -20.31
CA PHE A 165 -0.02 9.95 -19.79
C PHE A 165 0.09 10.53 -18.36
N VAL A 166 0.80 9.82 -17.48
CA VAL A 166 1.03 10.27 -16.10
C VAL A 166 1.98 11.46 -16.08
N GLU A 167 3.04 11.43 -16.87
CA GLU A 167 4.05 12.51 -16.87
C GLU A 167 3.43 13.87 -17.23
N ARG A 168 2.47 13.90 -18.17
CA ARG A 168 1.79 15.14 -18.57
C ARG A 168 0.93 15.76 -17.47
N MET A 169 0.63 15.06 -16.38
CA MET A 169 -0.08 15.62 -15.23
C MET A 169 0.82 16.55 -14.38
N GLN A 170 2.16 16.46 -14.51
CA GLN A 170 3.10 17.17 -13.62
C GLN A 170 2.94 18.70 -13.57
N PRO A 171 2.83 19.42 -14.71
CA PRO A 171 2.86 20.89 -14.68
C PRO A 171 1.64 21.51 -13.99
N ARG A 172 0.52 20.80 -13.99
CA ARG A 172 -0.74 21.22 -13.38
C ARG A 172 -1.47 19.98 -12.86
N ASP A 173 -1.08 19.53 -11.67
CA ASP A 173 -1.57 18.28 -11.10
C ASP A 173 -2.99 18.46 -10.53
N GLU A 174 -3.97 18.28 -11.42
CA GLU A 174 -5.39 18.37 -11.10
C GLU A 174 -5.83 17.24 -10.13
N LEU A 175 -5.10 16.11 -10.06
CA LEU A 175 -5.40 15.01 -9.14
C LEU A 175 -5.07 15.39 -7.70
N GLU A 176 -3.90 15.99 -7.47
CA GLU A 176 -3.54 16.49 -6.15
C GLU A 176 -4.52 17.57 -5.68
N ALA A 177 -4.86 18.52 -6.55
CA ALA A 177 -5.86 19.53 -6.22
C ALA A 177 -7.20 18.91 -5.83
N ALA A 178 -7.69 17.93 -6.61
CA ALA A 178 -8.96 17.25 -6.30
C ALA A 178 -8.93 16.51 -4.96
N LEU A 179 -7.83 15.81 -4.66
CA LEU A 179 -7.66 15.08 -3.40
C LEU A 179 -7.56 16.03 -2.19
N GLN A 180 -6.78 17.11 -2.30
CA GLN A 180 -6.62 18.10 -1.23
C GLN A 180 -7.91 18.88 -0.96
N THR A 181 -8.71 19.19 -1.99
CA THR A 181 -10.02 19.84 -1.81
C THR A 181 -11.03 18.91 -1.15
N LYS A 182 -11.03 17.61 -1.49
CA LYS A 182 -11.96 16.63 -0.89
C LYS A 182 -11.59 16.26 0.53
N ARG A 183 -10.28 16.14 0.83
CA ARG A 183 -9.75 15.70 2.14
C ARG A 183 -8.58 16.57 2.60
N PRO A 184 -8.79 17.86 2.89
CA PRO A 184 -7.73 18.76 3.31
C PRO A 184 -7.10 18.36 4.65
N ASP A 185 -7.83 17.63 5.49
CA ASP A 185 -7.37 17.10 6.78
C ASP A 185 -6.39 15.93 6.64
N TRP A 186 -6.32 15.30 5.46
CA TRP A 186 -5.53 14.08 5.24
C TRP A 186 -4.06 14.36 4.98
N LYS A 187 -3.66 15.61 4.68
CA LYS A 187 -2.24 15.99 4.48
C LYS A 187 -1.50 15.01 3.56
N LEU A 188 -2.09 14.72 2.41
CA LEU A 188 -1.50 13.83 1.41
C LEU A 188 -0.29 14.52 0.76
N SER A 189 0.77 13.75 0.46
CA SER A 189 1.90 14.23 -0.35
C SER A 189 1.91 13.46 -1.67
N ILE A 190 1.83 14.14 -2.81
CA ILE A 190 1.83 13.46 -4.11
C ILE A 190 3.15 13.69 -4.84
N ARG A 191 3.68 12.61 -5.44
CA ARG A 191 4.91 12.58 -6.24
C ARG A 191 4.63 11.92 -7.56
N ASN A 192 4.62 12.71 -8.63
CA ASN A 192 4.42 12.19 -9.97
C ASN A 192 5.77 11.73 -10.55
N LEU A 193 5.91 10.42 -10.74
CA LEU A 193 7.09 9.76 -11.28
C LEU A 193 6.93 9.36 -12.75
N GLY A 194 5.91 9.89 -13.45
CA GLY A 194 5.64 9.57 -14.85
C GLY A 194 6.82 9.88 -15.76
N TRP A 195 7.10 9.02 -16.74
CA TRP A 195 8.20 9.20 -17.70
C TRP A 195 7.71 9.06 -19.15
N SER A 196 8.01 10.05 -19.99
CA SER A 196 7.55 10.06 -21.38
C SER A 196 8.13 8.91 -22.20
N GLY A 197 7.26 8.17 -22.90
CA GLY A 197 7.62 6.97 -23.67
C GLY A 197 7.89 5.73 -22.82
N ASP A 198 7.69 5.81 -21.51
CA ASP A 198 7.93 4.68 -20.62
C ASP A 198 6.85 3.60 -20.75
N THR A 199 7.24 2.40 -20.34
CA THR A 199 6.38 1.22 -20.23
C THR A 199 6.62 0.56 -18.88
N VAL A 200 5.83 -0.46 -18.54
CA VAL A 200 6.02 -1.29 -17.34
C VAL A 200 7.47 -1.80 -17.22
N SER A 201 8.17 -2.03 -18.35
CA SER A 201 9.55 -2.52 -18.35
C SER A 201 10.60 -1.46 -17.97
N ALA A 202 10.23 -0.20 -17.78
CA ALA A 202 11.12 0.94 -17.58
C ALA A 202 12.04 1.24 -18.79
N ILE A 203 11.61 0.91 -20.02
CA ILE A 203 12.48 0.97 -21.20
C ILE A 203 12.99 2.38 -21.52
N ALA A 204 12.19 3.42 -21.28
CA ALA A 204 12.58 4.80 -21.57
C ALA A 204 13.68 5.30 -20.62
N ARG A 205 13.78 4.67 -19.44
CA ARG A 205 14.74 5.05 -18.39
C ARG A 205 16.11 4.41 -18.56
N LYS A 206 16.25 3.45 -19.48
CA LYS A 206 17.57 2.84 -19.78
C LYS A 206 18.56 3.86 -20.35
N ARG A 207 18.06 4.91 -21.03
CA ARG A 207 18.88 5.90 -21.75
C ARG A 207 19.84 5.20 -22.73
N PHE A 208 21.13 5.23 -22.44
CA PHE A 208 22.20 4.60 -23.23
C PHE A 208 22.64 3.22 -22.67
N ASP A 209 22.05 2.76 -21.57
CA ASP A 209 22.35 1.48 -20.92
C ASP A 209 21.32 0.38 -21.28
N ASN A 210 21.33 -0.71 -20.50
CA ASN A 210 20.38 -1.81 -20.59
C ASN A 210 19.09 -1.55 -19.79
N ILE A 211 18.09 -2.41 -20.00
CA ILE A 211 16.77 -2.28 -19.36
C ILE A 211 16.86 -2.39 -17.83
N GLU A 212 17.77 -3.21 -17.32
CA GLU A 212 17.99 -3.42 -15.89
C GLU A 212 18.42 -2.12 -15.21
N ALA A 213 19.39 -1.41 -15.78
CA ALA A 213 19.79 -0.09 -15.32
C ALA A 213 18.67 0.96 -15.45
N GLY A 214 17.72 0.78 -16.38
CA GLY A 214 16.51 1.61 -16.45
C GLY A 214 15.54 1.33 -15.31
N ARG A 215 15.39 0.06 -14.92
CA ARG A 215 14.58 -0.36 -13.76
C ARG A 215 15.20 0.13 -12.45
N ASP A 216 16.51 -0.03 -12.28
CA ASP A 216 17.23 0.45 -11.09
C ASP A 216 17.05 1.96 -10.89
N ARG A 217 17.08 2.74 -11.98
CA ARG A 217 16.79 4.17 -11.93
C ARG A 217 15.37 4.47 -11.49
N ARG A 218 14.38 3.72 -12.02
CA ARG A 218 12.99 3.85 -11.55
C ARG A 218 12.87 3.55 -10.07
N LEU A 219 13.56 2.52 -9.59
CA LEU A 219 13.57 2.17 -8.16
C LEU A 219 14.23 3.27 -7.32
N ALA A 220 15.33 3.86 -7.78
CA ALA A 220 15.94 5.01 -7.12
C ALA A 220 15.00 6.22 -7.07
N ASP A 221 14.25 6.50 -8.15
CA ASP A 221 13.24 7.55 -8.18
C ASP A 221 12.10 7.28 -7.17
N ILE A 222 11.69 6.01 -7.05
CA ILE A 222 10.69 5.56 -6.07
C ILE A 222 11.24 5.73 -4.65
N ASP A 223 12.48 5.32 -4.39
CA ASP A 223 13.13 5.44 -3.09
C ASP A 223 13.26 6.91 -2.67
N ALA A 224 13.57 7.82 -3.61
CA ALA A 224 13.61 9.25 -3.36
C ALA A 224 12.22 9.86 -3.08
N ALA A 225 11.15 9.28 -3.62
CA ALA A 225 9.78 9.69 -3.33
C ALA A 225 9.25 9.14 -1.99
N ASP A 226 9.91 8.13 -1.42
CA ASP A 226 9.55 7.43 -0.17
C ASP A 226 8.05 7.11 -0.04
N PRO A 227 7.38 6.47 -1.01
CA PRO A 227 5.92 6.35 -1.00
C PRO A 227 5.41 5.30 0.00
N THR A 228 4.31 5.65 0.69
CA THR A 228 3.49 4.68 1.44
C THR A 228 2.50 3.95 0.52
N VAL A 229 2.15 4.56 -0.61
CA VAL A 229 1.27 4.01 -1.63
C VAL A 229 1.72 4.41 -3.03
N ALA A 230 1.66 3.48 -3.98
CA ALA A 230 1.99 3.68 -5.37
C ALA A 230 0.78 3.39 -6.26
N LEU A 231 0.43 4.37 -7.10
CA LEU A 231 -0.53 4.24 -8.18
C LEU A 231 0.22 3.83 -9.45
N ILE A 232 -0.06 2.64 -9.97
CA ILE A 232 0.56 2.13 -11.20
C ILE A 232 -0.40 2.36 -12.36
N TRP A 233 0.00 3.21 -13.31
CA TRP A 233 -0.84 3.64 -14.43
C TRP A 233 -0.09 3.55 -15.76
N TYR A 234 -0.03 2.33 -16.27
CA TYR A 234 0.54 1.96 -17.57
C TYR A 234 -0.54 1.32 -18.45
N GLY A 235 -0.19 1.05 -19.71
CA GLY A 235 -1.05 0.33 -20.65
C GLY A 235 -1.18 1.04 -22.00
N GLN A 236 -1.19 2.38 -22.03
CA GLN A 236 -1.31 3.10 -23.30
C GLN A 236 -0.12 2.83 -24.22
N SER A 237 1.12 2.88 -23.72
CA SER A 237 2.31 2.63 -24.54
C SER A 237 2.37 1.19 -25.05
N GLU A 238 1.93 0.24 -24.22
CA GLU A 238 1.99 -1.21 -24.42
C GLU A 238 0.89 -1.72 -25.37
N ALA A 239 -0.28 -1.09 -25.37
CA ALA A 239 -1.50 -1.57 -26.02
C ALA A 239 -1.29 -2.02 -27.48
N GLY A 240 -0.61 -1.21 -28.30
CA GLY A 240 -0.41 -1.54 -29.72
C GLY A 240 0.41 -2.81 -30.01
N LYS A 241 1.10 -3.38 -29.02
CA LYS A 241 1.86 -4.64 -29.13
C LYS A 241 1.52 -5.65 -28.03
N PHE A 242 0.44 -5.42 -27.29
CA PHE A 242 0.16 -6.19 -26.09
C PHE A 242 0.01 -7.68 -26.37
N SER A 243 -0.66 -8.06 -27.47
CA SER A 243 -0.86 -9.47 -27.85
C SER A 243 0.44 -10.23 -28.13
N GLU A 244 1.50 -9.54 -28.56
CA GLU A 244 2.80 -10.14 -28.86
C GLU A 244 3.67 -10.25 -27.59
N ASP A 245 3.54 -9.28 -26.69
CA ASP A 245 4.43 -9.08 -25.55
C ASP A 245 3.78 -9.35 -24.18
N SER A 246 2.55 -9.90 -24.13
CA SER A 246 1.72 -9.98 -22.92
C SER A 246 2.40 -10.69 -21.75
N GLU A 247 3.07 -11.82 -21.99
CA GLU A 247 3.78 -12.57 -20.95
C GLU A 247 4.92 -11.75 -20.34
N ARG A 248 5.69 -11.06 -21.19
CA ARG A 248 6.79 -10.20 -20.74
C ARG A 248 6.26 -8.99 -19.97
N ILE A 249 5.20 -8.36 -20.46
CA ILE A 249 4.59 -7.19 -19.81
C ILE A 249 4.03 -7.57 -18.44
N GLN A 250 3.33 -8.70 -18.34
CA GLN A 250 2.83 -9.20 -17.05
C GLN A 250 3.97 -9.51 -16.08
N ALA A 251 5.04 -10.16 -16.55
CA ALA A 251 6.21 -10.46 -15.71
C ALA A 251 6.90 -9.18 -15.22
N ASP A 252 7.02 -8.17 -16.06
CA ASP A 252 7.59 -6.88 -15.69
C ASP A 252 6.69 -6.10 -14.72
N LEU A 253 5.37 -6.23 -14.84
CA LEU A 253 4.41 -5.65 -13.90
C LEU A 253 4.54 -6.31 -12.53
N MET A 254 4.54 -7.65 -12.50
CA MET A 254 4.71 -8.41 -11.26
C MET A 254 6.02 -8.06 -10.56
N ARG A 255 7.13 -7.92 -11.30
CA ARG A 255 8.40 -7.50 -10.71
C ARG A 255 8.30 -6.12 -10.06
N LEU A 256 7.67 -5.15 -10.72
CA LEU A 256 7.46 -3.82 -10.12
C LEU A 256 6.59 -3.90 -8.86
N VAL A 257 5.53 -4.71 -8.87
CA VAL A 257 4.68 -4.94 -7.71
C VAL A 257 5.51 -5.53 -6.55
N ASP A 258 6.31 -6.56 -6.83
CA ASP A 258 7.16 -7.20 -5.82
C ASP A 258 8.18 -6.21 -5.25
N ASP A 259 8.83 -5.41 -6.10
CA ASP A 259 9.80 -4.39 -5.69
C ASP A 259 9.18 -3.33 -4.76
N LEU A 260 7.93 -2.94 -5.01
CA LEU A 260 7.16 -2.00 -4.19
C LEU A 260 6.70 -2.63 -2.87
N GLN A 261 6.23 -3.87 -2.90
CA GLN A 261 5.81 -4.59 -1.68
C GLN A 261 6.98 -4.86 -0.74
N GLN A 262 8.16 -5.17 -1.28
CA GLN A 262 9.40 -5.31 -0.48
C GLN A 262 9.74 -4.01 0.26
N ARG A 263 9.42 -2.85 -0.33
CA ARG A 263 9.54 -1.52 0.28
C ARG A 263 8.39 -1.15 1.22
N GLN A 264 7.47 -2.09 1.49
CA GLN A 264 6.26 -1.86 2.29
C GLN A 264 5.32 -0.81 1.67
N THR A 265 5.43 -0.55 0.36
CA THR A 265 4.57 0.37 -0.36
C THR A 265 3.30 -0.36 -0.80
N ARG A 266 2.13 0.20 -0.45
CA ARG A 266 0.83 -0.34 -0.93
C ARG A 266 0.69 -0.08 -2.42
N VAL A 267 0.19 -1.06 -3.17
CA VAL A 267 0.04 -0.94 -4.62
C VAL A 267 -1.42 -0.83 -5.00
N ILE A 268 -1.74 0.17 -5.82
CA ILE A 268 -3.05 0.37 -6.44
C ILE A 268 -2.83 0.39 -7.95
N LEU A 269 -3.50 -0.51 -8.66
CA LEU A 269 -3.47 -0.57 -10.12
C LEU A 269 -4.56 0.34 -10.69
N LEU A 270 -4.24 1.12 -11.73
CA LEU A 270 -5.19 1.94 -12.46
C LEU A 270 -5.33 1.40 -13.89
N THR A 271 -6.56 1.21 -14.37
CA THR A 271 -6.75 0.85 -15.78
C THR A 271 -6.32 2.00 -16.69
N PRO A 272 -5.69 1.70 -17.85
CA PRO A 272 -5.36 2.73 -18.82
C PRO A 272 -6.64 3.35 -19.39
N VAL A 273 -6.52 4.57 -19.92
CA VAL A 273 -7.61 5.27 -20.60
C VAL A 273 -7.35 5.25 -22.11
N ALA A 274 -8.35 4.86 -22.89
CA ALA A 274 -8.28 4.83 -24.35
C ALA A 274 -8.20 6.24 -24.94
N MET A 275 -7.20 6.49 -25.78
CA MET A 275 -7.00 7.79 -26.45
C MET A 275 -7.47 7.72 -27.91
N PRO A 276 -8.50 8.49 -28.31
CA PRO A 276 -9.07 8.41 -29.67
C PRO A 276 -8.10 8.77 -30.80
N GLY A 277 -7.03 9.50 -30.51
CA GLY A 277 -6.00 9.88 -31.48
C GLY A 277 -4.97 8.78 -31.76
N ASP A 278 -4.94 7.70 -30.98
CA ASP A 278 -3.97 6.62 -31.20
C ASP A 278 -4.38 5.75 -32.40
N ARG A 279 -3.50 5.68 -33.40
CA ARG A 279 -3.74 4.95 -34.66
C ARG A 279 -2.88 3.69 -34.81
N ARG A 280 -2.18 3.28 -33.75
CA ARG A 280 -1.36 2.06 -33.80
C ARG A 280 -2.26 0.85 -34.04
N PRO A 281 -1.82 -0.13 -34.84
CA PRO A 281 -2.61 -1.34 -35.07
C PRO A 281 -2.89 -2.04 -33.74
N ASN A 282 -4.07 -2.65 -33.62
CA ASN A 282 -4.50 -3.42 -32.44
C ASN A 282 -4.55 -2.64 -31.12
N TYR A 283 -4.48 -1.30 -31.13
CA TYR A 283 -4.46 -0.48 -29.92
C TYR A 283 -5.66 -0.75 -29.00
N GLU A 284 -6.89 -0.62 -29.50
CA GLU A 284 -8.10 -0.82 -28.67
C GLU A 284 -8.17 -2.23 -28.10
N SER A 285 -8.03 -3.25 -28.94
CA SER A 285 -8.02 -4.66 -28.50
C SER A 285 -6.88 -4.97 -27.53
N GLY A 286 -5.72 -4.35 -27.71
CA GLY A 286 -4.57 -4.53 -26.84
C GLY A 286 -4.75 -3.82 -25.49
N LEU A 287 -5.46 -2.70 -25.47
CA LEU A 287 -5.84 -1.99 -24.26
C LEU A 287 -6.83 -2.81 -23.43
N GLU A 288 -7.88 -3.36 -24.06
CA GLU A 288 -8.84 -4.27 -23.43
C GLU A 288 -8.15 -5.51 -22.84
N ALA A 289 -7.22 -6.09 -23.60
CA ALA A 289 -6.43 -7.24 -23.12
C ALA A 289 -5.49 -6.86 -21.97
N PHE A 290 -4.90 -5.66 -21.98
CA PHE A 290 -4.10 -5.14 -20.87
C PHE A 290 -4.95 -4.94 -19.62
N GLU A 291 -6.14 -4.36 -19.73
CA GLU A 291 -7.10 -4.22 -18.63
C GLU A 291 -7.49 -5.58 -18.05
N GLN A 292 -7.76 -6.57 -18.89
CA GLN A 292 -8.06 -7.92 -18.42
C GLN A 292 -6.87 -8.55 -17.67
N MET A 293 -5.64 -8.31 -18.13
CA MET A 293 -4.43 -8.74 -17.43
C MET A 293 -4.29 -8.04 -16.08
N LEU A 294 -4.58 -6.73 -15.98
CA LEU A 294 -4.61 -6.03 -14.68
C LEU A 294 -5.65 -6.62 -13.73
N ARG A 295 -6.87 -6.93 -14.20
CA ARG A 295 -7.90 -7.60 -13.38
C ARG A 295 -7.42 -8.94 -12.85
N ASN A 296 -6.75 -9.73 -13.68
CA ASN A 296 -6.20 -11.03 -13.29
C ASN A 296 -5.09 -10.88 -12.25
N VAL A 297 -4.14 -9.96 -12.46
CA VAL A 297 -3.04 -9.68 -11.53
C VAL A 297 -3.58 -9.15 -10.20
N ALA A 298 -4.53 -8.21 -10.23
CA ALA A 298 -5.14 -7.65 -9.03
C ALA A 298 -5.81 -8.74 -8.17
N ARG A 299 -6.57 -9.65 -8.80
CA ARG A 299 -7.18 -10.79 -8.09
C ARG A 299 -6.15 -11.77 -7.55
N ALA A 300 -5.14 -12.12 -8.34
CA ALA A 300 -4.12 -13.10 -7.94
C ALA A 300 -3.25 -12.59 -6.78
N GLN A 301 -2.91 -11.31 -6.78
CA GLN A 301 -2.05 -10.67 -5.79
C GLN A 301 -2.82 -9.93 -4.69
N SER A 302 -4.16 -10.02 -4.70
CA SER A 302 -5.05 -9.29 -3.77
C SER A 302 -4.76 -7.79 -3.71
N LEU A 303 -4.50 -7.16 -4.86
CA LEU A 303 -4.22 -5.73 -4.99
C LEU A 303 -5.51 -4.94 -5.26
N ALA A 304 -5.52 -3.67 -4.84
CA ALA A 304 -6.57 -2.74 -5.24
C ALA A 304 -6.47 -2.42 -6.74
N LEU A 305 -7.60 -2.38 -7.42
CA LEU A 305 -7.73 -1.99 -8.82
C LEU A 305 -8.81 -0.91 -8.94
N VAL A 306 -8.46 0.22 -9.54
CA VAL A 306 -9.41 1.27 -9.90
C VAL A 306 -9.66 1.21 -11.40
N GLU A 307 -10.93 1.03 -11.76
CA GLU A 307 -11.37 0.93 -13.15
C GLU A 307 -11.88 2.28 -13.63
N LEU A 308 -11.10 2.90 -14.52
CA LEU A 308 -11.37 4.20 -15.09
C LEU A 308 -12.09 4.05 -16.42
N ASN A 309 -13.42 4.01 -16.38
CA ASN A 309 -14.28 3.97 -17.57
C ASN A 309 -14.55 5.37 -18.14
N TRP A 310 -13.52 6.22 -18.19
CA TRP A 310 -13.65 7.58 -18.71
C TRP A 310 -13.44 7.61 -20.22
N LYS A 311 -14.36 8.28 -20.93
CA LYS A 311 -14.30 8.45 -22.40
C LYS A 311 -14.28 9.94 -22.71
N PRO A 312 -13.12 10.52 -23.08
CA PRO A 312 -13.02 11.94 -23.33
C PRO A 312 -13.78 12.37 -24.59
N SER A 313 -14.43 13.51 -24.51
CA SER A 313 -14.91 14.30 -25.64
C SER A 313 -13.78 15.04 -26.34
N ASP A 314 -14.02 15.52 -27.56
CA ASP A 314 -13.00 16.26 -28.34
C ASP A 314 -12.52 17.54 -27.66
N GLN A 315 -13.35 18.18 -26.83
CA GLN A 315 -12.99 19.38 -26.08
C GLN A 315 -12.05 19.10 -24.90
N GLN A 316 -11.91 17.83 -24.50
CA GLN A 316 -11.09 17.39 -23.38
C GLN A 316 -9.73 16.86 -23.83
N LEU A 317 -9.47 16.87 -25.13
CA LEU A 317 -8.25 16.33 -25.73
C LEU A 317 -7.36 17.43 -26.30
N THR A 318 -6.09 17.11 -26.50
CA THR A 318 -5.18 17.86 -27.35
C THR A 318 -5.61 17.80 -28.83
N ASP A 319 -5.11 18.70 -29.66
CA ASP A 319 -5.47 18.78 -31.09
C ASP A 319 -5.21 17.47 -31.86
N ASP A 320 -4.17 16.74 -31.47
CA ASP A 320 -3.82 15.42 -32.03
C ASP A 320 -4.66 14.26 -31.45
N ARG A 321 -5.49 14.55 -30.44
CA ARG A 321 -6.34 13.61 -29.71
C ARG A 321 -5.57 12.49 -29.01
N MET A 322 -4.26 12.64 -28.82
CA MET A 322 -3.41 11.61 -28.21
C MET A 322 -3.40 11.67 -26.69
N LEU A 323 -3.70 12.82 -26.08
CA LEU A 323 -3.68 13.02 -24.64
C LEU A 323 -4.82 13.96 -24.21
N PRO A 324 -5.22 13.91 -22.92
CA PRO A 324 -6.10 14.92 -22.35
C PRO A 324 -5.43 16.30 -22.35
N ASN A 325 -6.24 17.34 -22.52
CA ASN A 325 -5.84 18.71 -22.21
C ASN A 325 -6.15 19.04 -20.74
N ASN A 326 -5.97 20.30 -20.31
CA ASN A 326 -6.22 20.71 -18.92
C ASN A 326 -7.67 20.43 -18.46
N VAL A 327 -8.66 20.57 -19.35
CA VAL A 327 -10.07 20.27 -19.02
C VAL A 327 -10.26 18.77 -18.85
N GLY A 328 -9.69 17.96 -19.74
CA GLY A 328 -9.76 16.51 -19.65
C GLY A 328 -9.08 15.94 -18.40
N TYR A 329 -7.86 16.39 -18.08
CA TYR A 329 -7.17 15.97 -16.86
C TYR A 329 -7.92 16.37 -15.60
N ARG A 330 -8.59 17.51 -15.58
CA ARG A 330 -9.41 17.94 -14.45
C ARG A 330 -10.60 17.02 -14.20
N GLU A 331 -11.34 16.68 -15.24
CA GLU A 331 -12.49 15.77 -15.08
C GLU A 331 -12.04 14.38 -14.66
N LEU A 332 -10.99 13.87 -15.31
CA LEU A 332 -10.40 12.59 -14.95
C LEU A 332 -9.90 12.56 -13.50
N ALA A 333 -9.28 13.65 -13.04
CA ALA A 333 -8.83 13.81 -11.67
C ALA A 333 -9.98 13.71 -10.65
N GLN A 334 -11.14 14.30 -10.94
CA GLN A 334 -12.32 14.20 -10.05
C GLN A 334 -12.85 12.76 -9.97
N LEU A 335 -12.93 12.07 -11.10
CA LEU A 335 -13.32 10.66 -11.15
C LEU A 335 -12.35 9.79 -10.37
N LEU A 336 -11.05 9.96 -10.60
CA LEU A 336 -10.01 9.20 -9.92
C LEU A 336 -9.96 9.49 -8.42
N ALA A 337 -10.05 10.76 -7.99
CA ALA A 337 -10.06 11.13 -6.58
C ALA A 337 -11.25 10.51 -5.84
N THR A 338 -12.45 10.57 -6.45
CA THR A 338 -13.66 9.95 -5.88
C THR A 338 -13.49 8.43 -5.72
N ALA A 339 -12.95 7.76 -6.73
CA ALA A 339 -12.68 6.32 -6.68
C ALA A 339 -11.61 5.96 -5.62
N LEU A 340 -10.55 6.75 -5.50
CA LEU A 340 -9.48 6.53 -4.51
C LEU A 340 -9.95 6.74 -3.07
N LEU A 341 -10.89 7.67 -2.86
CA LEU A 341 -11.46 7.97 -1.54
C LEU A 341 -12.69 7.10 -1.21
N ASN A 342 -13.14 6.30 -2.16
CA ASN A 342 -14.35 5.47 -2.07
C ASN A 342 -15.59 6.27 -1.60
N GLU A 343 -15.73 7.49 -2.10
CA GLU A 343 -16.89 8.35 -1.83
C GLU A 343 -18.03 7.96 -2.80
N SER A 344 -19.21 7.62 -2.27
CA SER A 344 -20.37 7.32 -3.10
C SER A 344 -20.83 8.57 -3.85
N VAL A 345 -20.93 8.49 -5.17
CA VAL A 345 -21.68 9.47 -5.96
C VAL A 345 -23.16 9.30 -5.61
N THR A 346 -23.73 10.20 -4.81
CA THR A 346 -25.18 10.25 -4.60
C THR A 346 -25.87 10.61 -5.92
N ASP A 347 -26.94 9.90 -6.30
CA ASP A 347 -27.64 10.05 -7.59
C ASP A 347 -28.14 11.48 -7.88
N ASP A 348 -28.28 12.34 -6.87
CA ASP A 348 -28.58 13.77 -7.04
C ASP A 348 -27.41 14.57 -7.66
N ASP A 349 -26.19 14.02 -7.69
CA ASP A 349 -24.98 14.71 -8.13
C ASP A 349 -24.51 14.41 -9.56
N ALA A 350 -25.15 13.48 -10.28
CA ALA A 350 -24.73 13.17 -11.66
C ALA A 350 -24.97 14.36 -12.63
N THR A 351 -26.03 15.12 -12.39
CA THR A 351 -26.34 16.36 -13.14
C THR A 351 -25.77 17.62 -12.49
N SER A 352 -25.51 17.59 -11.16
CA SER A 352 -24.90 18.70 -10.43
C SER A 352 -23.38 18.78 -10.66
N ASN A 353 -22.69 17.63 -10.80
CA ASN A 353 -21.22 17.60 -10.91
C ASN A 353 -20.69 18.25 -12.19
N LEU A 354 -21.40 18.19 -13.31
CA LEU A 354 -21.00 18.92 -14.54
C LEU A 354 -21.18 20.44 -14.40
N ALA A 355 -22.12 20.90 -13.57
CA ALA A 355 -22.32 22.32 -13.24
C ALA A 355 -21.35 22.79 -12.13
N ALA A 356 -21.10 21.97 -11.11
CA ALA A 356 -20.14 22.21 -10.04
C ALA A 356 -18.69 22.20 -10.57
N THR A 357 -18.37 21.36 -11.57
CA THR A 357 -17.07 21.38 -12.27
C THR A 357 -16.86 22.70 -13.04
N ARG A 358 -17.94 23.37 -13.46
CA ARG A 358 -17.89 24.73 -14.03
C ARG A 358 -17.71 25.80 -12.96
N GLU A 359 -18.38 25.72 -11.82
CA GLU A 359 -18.24 26.69 -10.71
C GLU A 359 -16.89 26.61 -9.97
N LEU A 360 -16.27 25.43 -9.89
CA LEU A 360 -14.93 25.26 -9.30
C LEU A 360 -13.83 25.96 -10.13
N THR A 361 -14.10 26.32 -11.39
CA THR A 361 -13.11 26.92 -12.31
C THR A 361 -12.72 28.35 -11.94
N GLU A 362 -13.50 29.03 -11.09
CA GLU A 362 -13.37 30.48 -10.87
C GLU A 362 -13.18 30.87 -9.40
N ILE A 363 -12.87 29.90 -8.53
CA ILE A 363 -12.61 30.16 -7.11
C ILE A 363 -11.12 30.52 -6.95
N PRO A 364 -10.76 31.76 -6.55
CA PRO A 364 -9.37 32.19 -6.40
C PRO A 364 -8.54 31.24 -5.52
N GLU A 365 -9.16 30.64 -4.50
CA GLU A 365 -8.51 29.67 -3.61
C GLU A 365 -8.03 28.41 -4.35
N ARG A 366 -8.69 27.99 -5.43
CA ARG A 366 -8.31 26.82 -6.21
C ARG A 366 -7.11 27.08 -7.11
N GLU A 367 -7.05 28.25 -7.74
CA GLU A 367 -5.86 28.62 -8.53
C GLU A 367 -4.64 28.78 -7.62
N LEU A 368 -4.80 29.36 -6.42
CA LEU A 368 -3.73 29.40 -5.41
C LEU A 368 -3.23 28.00 -5.03
N LEU A 369 -4.14 27.03 -4.85
CA LEU A 369 -3.79 25.64 -4.57
C LEU A 369 -2.99 25.03 -5.73
N LEU A 370 -3.45 25.22 -6.97
CA LEU A 370 -2.77 24.71 -8.16
C LEU A 370 -1.39 25.35 -8.39
N GLU A 371 -1.23 26.64 -8.11
CA GLU A 371 0.08 27.31 -8.16
C GLU A 371 1.04 26.75 -7.11
N ALA A 372 0.58 26.51 -5.88
CA ALA A 372 1.38 25.89 -4.83
C ALA A 372 1.82 24.47 -5.22
N ILE A 373 0.91 23.68 -5.79
CA ILE A 373 1.18 22.34 -6.32
C ILE A 373 2.20 22.39 -7.47
N ALA A 374 2.01 23.28 -8.45
CA ALA A 374 2.91 23.42 -9.58
C ALA A 374 4.34 23.76 -9.14
N ARG A 375 4.49 24.66 -8.16
CA ARG A 375 5.78 25.02 -7.59
C ARG A 375 6.45 23.85 -6.87
N LYS A 376 5.69 23.09 -6.06
CA LYS A 376 6.20 21.86 -5.43
C LYS A 376 6.64 20.84 -6.48
N ASN A 377 5.85 20.66 -7.54
CA ASN A 377 6.17 19.72 -8.62
C ASN A 377 7.42 20.13 -9.39
N GLU A 378 7.67 21.42 -9.59
CA GLU A 378 8.91 21.93 -10.18
C GLU A 378 10.13 21.58 -9.31
N PHE A 379 10.06 21.83 -8.01
CA PHE A 379 11.14 21.45 -7.08
C PHE A 379 11.39 19.94 -7.06
N PHE A 380 10.31 19.14 -6.99
CA PHE A 380 10.44 17.70 -7.04
C PHE A 380 11.01 17.23 -8.38
N PHE A 381 10.57 17.79 -9.50
CA PHE A 381 11.11 17.47 -10.82
C PHE A 381 12.63 17.70 -10.88
N HIS A 382 13.13 18.81 -10.36
CA HIS A 382 14.57 19.05 -10.29
C HIS A 382 15.31 18.14 -9.30
N ARG A 383 14.63 17.67 -8.24
CA ARG A 383 15.17 16.72 -7.27
C ARG A 383 15.40 15.32 -7.85
N TYR A 384 14.47 14.78 -8.62
CA TYR A 384 14.61 13.41 -9.16
C TYR A 384 15.08 13.39 -10.63
N ARG A 385 14.94 14.50 -11.36
CA ARG A 385 15.45 14.73 -12.73
C ARG A 385 16.21 16.05 -12.84
N PRO A 386 17.39 16.16 -12.23
CA PRO A 386 18.17 17.38 -12.36
C PRO A 386 18.63 17.61 -13.80
N GLN A 387 18.78 18.88 -14.17
CA GLN A 387 19.43 19.20 -15.44
C GLN A 387 20.89 18.71 -15.40
N ASN A 388 21.42 18.31 -16.56
CA ASN A 388 22.81 17.87 -16.70
C ASN A 388 23.22 16.64 -15.87
N GLU A 389 22.35 15.64 -15.72
CA GLU A 389 22.68 14.37 -15.04
C GLU A 389 24.01 13.73 -15.49
N THR A 390 24.39 13.92 -16.75
CA THR A 390 25.67 13.43 -17.29
C THR A 390 26.88 13.96 -16.51
N TYR A 391 26.80 15.21 -16.07
CA TYR A 391 27.83 15.92 -15.31
C TYR A 391 27.69 15.75 -13.81
N LEU A 392 26.50 15.42 -13.31
CA LEU A 392 26.28 15.19 -11.89
C LEU A 392 26.59 13.74 -11.50
N PHE A 393 26.14 12.76 -12.29
CA PHE A 393 26.14 11.35 -11.87
C PHE A 393 26.84 10.40 -12.85
N LEU A 394 26.90 10.73 -14.14
CA LEU A 394 27.38 9.79 -15.15
C LEU A 394 28.88 10.00 -15.48
N PHE A 395 29.28 9.67 -16.71
CA PHE A 395 30.68 9.62 -17.12
C PHE A 395 31.41 10.97 -17.12
N ARG A 396 30.68 12.10 -17.04
CA ARG A 396 31.28 13.45 -16.88
C ARG A 396 31.23 13.97 -15.43
N LYS A 397 30.93 13.11 -14.45
CA LYS A 397 30.89 13.47 -13.03
C LYS A 397 32.18 14.09 -12.48
N HIS A 398 33.32 13.85 -13.13
CA HIS A 398 34.58 14.45 -12.71
C HIS A 398 34.61 15.98 -12.93
N GLU A 399 33.72 16.53 -13.75
CA GLU A 399 33.65 17.98 -14.04
C GLU A 399 32.76 18.73 -13.04
N GLN A 400 31.61 18.17 -12.65
CA GLN A 400 30.63 18.86 -11.80
C GLN A 400 29.96 17.95 -10.75
N GLY A 401 30.47 16.73 -10.53
CA GLY A 401 29.85 15.75 -9.63
C GLY A 401 29.81 16.19 -8.17
N ASN A 402 30.65 17.13 -7.75
CA ASN A 402 30.58 17.73 -6.41
C ASN A 402 29.25 18.50 -6.19
N ASN A 403 28.61 18.98 -7.26
CA ASN A 403 27.32 19.69 -7.17
C ASN A 403 26.14 18.72 -6.98
N ALA A 404 26.35 17.41 -7.07
CA ALA A 404 25.30 16.43 -6.80
C ALA A 404 24.75 16.51 -5.37
N VAL A 405 25.51 17.10 -4.43
CA VAL A 405 25.05 17.37 -3.06
C VAL A 405 23.89 18.36 -2.98
N GLU A 406 23.70 19.20 -4.01
CA GLU A 406 22.58 20.14 -4.08
C GLU A 406 21.25 19.43 -4.31
N ILE A 407 21.27 18.21 -4.83
CA ILE A 407 20.06 17.45 -5.13
C ILE A 407 19.28 17.16 -3.85
N GLU A 408 19.93 16.66 -2.79
CA GLU A 408 19.27 16.41 -1.50
C GLU A 408 18.79 17.70 -0.80
N GLN A 409 19.32 18.87 -1.18
CA GLN A 409 18.89 20.15 -0.59
C GLN A 409 17.49 20.59 -1.03
N PHE A 410 16.92 19.97 -2.06
CA PHE A 410 15.51 20.19 -2.42
C PHE A 410 14.54 19.52 -1.42
N ASP A 411 14.96 18.49 -0.69
CA ASP A 411 14.09 17.73 0.22
C ASP A 411 13.38 18.63 1.27
N PRO A 412 14.07 19.51 2.02
CA PRO A 412 13.39 20.44 2.93
C PRO A 412 12.49 21.45 2.21
N ILE A 413 12.85 21.89 1.00
CA ILE A 413 12.07 22.85 0.21
C ILE A 413 10.75 22.21 -0.25
N ILE A 414 10.80 20.95 -0.67
CA ILE A 414 9.63 20.17 -1.08
C ILE A 414 8.71 19.92 0.12
N GLN A 415 9.26 19.62 1.30
CA GLN A 415 8.48 19.46 2.53
C GLN A 415 7.78 20.77 2.94
N GLU A 416 8.47 21.91 2.84
CA GLU A 416 7.87 23.23 3.07
C GLU A 416 6.74 23.52 2.05
N ALA A 417 6.96 23.15 0.79
CA ALA A 417 5.94 23.33 -0.26
C ALA A 417 4.70 22.44 -0.04
N ASP A 418 4.86 21.18 0.39
CA ASP A 418 3.74 20.32 0.80
C ASP A 418 2.96 20.97 1.97
N GLN A 419 3.66 21.52 2.98
CA GLN A 419 3.00 22.20 4.09
C GLN A 419 2.19 23.42 3.61
N ALA A 420 2.72 24.20 2.67
CA ALA A 420 2.00 25.32 2.08
C ALA A 420 0.74 24.87 1.32
N ILE A 421 0.79 23.73 0.62
CA ILE A 421 -0.38 23.14 -0.06
C ILE A 421 -1.45 22.78 0.97
N TRP A 422 -1.09 22.12 2.07
CA TRP A 422 -2.05 21.75 3.12
C TRP A 422 -2.65 22.97 3.82
N ASP A 423 -1.86 24.02 4.03
CA ASP A 423 -2.34 25.27 4.62
C ASP A 423 -3.32 26.02 3.71
N VAL A 424 -3.15 25.93 2.39
CA VAL A 424 -4.08 26.50 1.41
C VAL A 424 -5.34 25.65 1.34
N ALA A 425 -5.22 24.32 1.27
CA ALA A 425 -6.34 23.40 1.20
C ALA A 425 -7.24 23.49 2.45
N GLY A 426 -6.66 23.64 3.64
CA GLY A 426 -7.42 23.78 4.89
C GLY A 426 -8.15 25.11 5.10
N ARG A 427 -8.01 26.08 4.18
CA ARG A 427 -8.76 27.35 4.19
C ARG A 427 -10.02 27.32 3.32
N GLN A 428 -10.13 26.33 2.43
CA GLN A 428 -11.31 26.04 1.61
C GLN A 428 -12.33 25.29 2.46
#